data_AF-A0A7Y4U116-F1
#
_entry.id   AF-A0A7Y4U116-F1
#
_cell.length_a   1.000
_cell.length_b   1.000
_cell.length_c   1.000
_cell.angle_alpha   90.00
_cell.angle_beta   90.00
_cell.angle_gamma   90.00
#
_symmetry.space_group_name_H-M   'P 1'
#
loop_
_entity.id
_entity.type
_entity.pdbx_description
1 polymer ?
#
loop_
_entity_poly.entity_id
_entity_poly.type
_entity_poly.pdbx_seq_one_letter_code
_entity_poly.pdbx_strand_id
1 'polypeptide(L)'
;MRKIILPLLLLISQVSFSQSQPRNNGDSTKITWAFPVTGYMVDLNDSVKVVQVQLPDAFPVKEKQLGVLRGVYNTSHADTAQKGYGRCHLIKGDFYYFSIGNNKSGMWPKQGDLLYTLIDKPAIFTGQVVKLAAHYIELDNVYDQPLYDRVGVYYQWAESDEKRMIDSAVNDIKFTGNYFLANNPSMNQLIDKGLYKGQKVLNLMMQCKASQVNDFMSYIIARPRLYAGKKWKISEIFATWLVEGAPAVIK
;
A
#
# COMPACT_ATOMS: atom_id res chain seq x y z
N MET A 1 13.12 -47.87 13.31
CA MET A 1 14.21 -46.93 13.64
C MET A 1 13.94 -45.63 12.86
N ARG A 2 13.33 -44.59 13.46
CA ARG A 2 13.97 -43.30 13.86
C ARG A 2 15.02 -42.84 12.82
N LYS A 3 14.91 -41.69 12.14
CA LYS A 3 14.86 -40.28 12.65
C LYS A 3 14.31 -39.37 11.50
N ILE A 4 13.28 -38.52 11.69
CA ILE A 4 13.25 -37.14 12.26
C ILE A 4 13.59 -36.02 11.24
N ILE A 5 12.55 -35.21 10.95
CA ILE A 5 12.49 -33.75 10.69
C ILE A 5 13.15 -33.20 9.41
N LEU A 6 12.33 -32.65 8.50
CA LEU A 6 12.52 -31.28 7.96
C LEU A 6 11.26 -30.79 7.19
N PRO A 7 10.33 -30.07 7.84
CA PRO A 7 9.46 -29.12 7.17
C PRO A 7 10.00 -27.71 7.47
N LEU A 8 10.81 -27.14 6.57
CA LEU A 8 11.30 -25.77 6.72
C LEU A 8 11.34 -25.07 5.36
N LEU A 9 10.19 -24.95 4.68
CA LEU A 9 10.08 -24.09 3.48
C LEU A 9 8.66 -23.60 3.17
N LEU A 10 7.73 -23.67 4.15
CA LEU A 10 6.33 -23.23 3.99
C LEU A 10 5.92 -22.08 4.94
N LEU A 11 6.87 -21.35 5.51
CA LEU A 11 6.62 -20.19 6.39
C LEU A 11 7.36 -18.94 5.89
N ILE A 12 6.88 -18.32 4.81
CA ILE A 12 7.14 -16.89 4.51
C ILE A 12 5.82 -16.13 4.22
N SER A 13 4.66 -16.76 4.42
CA SER A 13 3.40 -16.06 4.60
C SER A 13 3.11 -15.99 6.09
N GLN A 14 2.94 -14.78 6.63
CA GLN A 14 2.73 -14.45 8.05
C GLN A 14 4.00 -14.18 8.86
N VAL A 15 4.65 -13.05 8.58
CA VAL A 15 5.26 -12.28 9.66
C VAL A 15 4.35 -11.10 9.94
N SER A 16 3.40 -11.31 10.85
CA SER A 16 2.79 -10.21 11.61
C SER A 16 3.92 -9.59 12.44
N PHE A 17 4.52 -8.52 11.94
CA PHE A 17 5.47 -7.73 12.74
C PHE A 17 4.68 -7.01 13.83
N SER A 18 4.67 -7.62 15.01
CA SER A 18 4.39 -6.95 16.27
C SER A 18 5.29 -5.71 16.39
N GLN A 19 4.68 -4.56 16.66
CA GLN A 19 5.36 -3.29 16.88
C GLN A 19 6.23 -3.39 18.15
N SER A 20 7.55 -3.46 18.00
CA SER A 20 8.45 -3.09 19.09
C SER A 20 8.47 -1.56 19.20
N GLN A 21 8.10 -1.07 20.39
CA GLN A 21 8.23 0.33 20.81
C GLN A 21 9.63 0.88 20.48
N PRO A 22 9.76 2.15 20.05
CA PRO A 22 11.07 2.71 19.73
C PRO A 22 11.92 2.81 21.00
N ARG A 23 13.08 2.15 20.98
CA ARG A 23 14.17 2.45 21.93
C ARG A 23 14.74 3.81 21.53
N ASN A 24 14.83 4.72 22.51
CA ASN A 24 15.60 5.95 22.42
C ASN A 24 17.05 5.64 22.06
N ASN A 25 17.38 5.81 20.79
CA ASN A 25 18.68 6.11 20.20
C ASN A 25 18.39 6.51 18.76
N GLY A 26 19.16 7.42 18.16
CA GLY A 26 18.93 7.99 16.82
C GLY A 26 19.05 7.02 15.64
N ASP A 27 18.68 5.76 15.84
CA ASP A 27 18.77 4.68 14.86
C ASP A 27 17.56 4.72 13.93
N SER A 28 17.82 4.95 12.65
CA SER A 28 16.84 4.78 11.58
C SER A 28 16.30 3.35 11.58
N THR A 29 14.98 3.19 11.49
CA THR A 29 14.36 1.86 11.36
C THR A 29 14.27 1.47 9.88
N LYS A 30 14.42 0.19 9.54
CA LYS A 30 14.25 -0.25 8.15
C LYS A 30 12.78 -0.46 7.82
N ILE A 31 12.34 0.06 6.68
CA ILE A 31 10.99 -0.14 6.15
C ILE A 31 11.07 -0.59 4.69
N THR A 32 10.16 -1.48 4.29
CA THR A 32 9.99 -1.81 2.87
C THR A 32 9.17 -0.72 2.20
N TRP A 33 9.70 -0.12 1.15
CA TRP A 33 9.04 0.95 0.41
C TRP A 33 8.99 0.62 -1.09
N ALA A 34 7.84 0.87 -1.71
CA ALA A 34 7.60 0.62 -3.13
C ALA A 34 7.96 1.83 -3.99
N PHE A 35 8.48 1.63 -5.19
CA PHE A 35 8.65 2.68 -6.19
C PHE A 35 8.08 2.20 -7.53
N PRO A 36 7.31 3.03 -8.24
CA PRO A 36 6.77 2.65 -9.53
C PRO A 36 7.87 2.63 -10.58
N VAL A 37 7.90 1.57 -11.36
CA VAL A 37 8.78 1.46 -12.53
C VAL A 37 8.29 2.44 -13.61
N THR A 38 9.21 3.21 -14.15
CA THR A 38 8.97 4.14 -15.26
C THR A 38 8.74 3.37 -16.57
N GLY A 39 8.52 4.10 -17.68
CA GLY A 39 8.47 3.48 -19.01
C GLY A 39 9.82 2.98 -19.53
N TYR A 40 10.94 3.35 -18.90
CA TYR A 40 12.28 2.98 -19.37
C TYR A 40 12.67 1.57 -18.90
N MET A 41 12.86 0.66 -19.88
CA MET A 41 13.32 -0.71 -19.66
C MET A 41 14.25 -1.15 -20.79
N VAL A 42 15.29 -1.91 -20.45
CA VAL A 42 16.29 -2.42 -21.40
C VAL A 42 16.56 -3.90 -21.14
N ASP A 43 16.64 -4.69 -22.20
CA ASP A 43 17.03 -6.09 -22.10
C ASP A 43 18.54 -6.22 -22.06
N LEU A 44 19.08 -6.78 -20.98
CA LEU A 44 20.52 -7.11 -20.90
C LEU A 44 20.81 -8.46 -21.54
N ASN A 45 19.88 -9.40 -21.37
CA ASN A 45 19.86 -10.72 -21.98
C ASN A 45 18.46 -11.33 -21.82
N ASP A 46 18.28 -12.55 -22.32
CA ASP A 46 17.01 -13.28 -22.32
C ASP A 46 16.39 -13.51 -20.93
N SER A 47 17.16 -13.33 -19.85
CA SER A 47 16.75 -13.60 -18.47
C SER A 47 16.79 -12.38 -17.54
N VAL A 48 17.30 -11.25 -18.01
CA VAL A 48 17.52 -10.04 -17.18
C VAL A 48 17.09 -8.78 -17.93
N LYS A 49 16.23 -8.00 -17.28
CA LYS A 49 15.83 -6.66 -17.73
C LYS A 49 16.30 -5.59 -16.75
N VAL A 50 16.83 -4.48 -17.25
CA VAL A 50 16.97 -3.25 -16.47
C VAL A 50 15.63 -2.54 -16.43
N VAL A 51 15.21 -2.15 -15.24
CA VAL A 51 14.08 -1.26 -15.01
C VAL A 51 14.58 0.03 -14.36
N GLN A 52 13.98 1.15 -14.70
CA GLN A 52 14.26 2.43 -14.06
C GLN A 52 13.12 2.82 -13.13
N VAL A 53 13.46 3.29 -11.93
CA VAL A 53 12.54 3.99 -11.03
C VAL A 53 13.03 5.44 -10.86
N GLN A 54 12.10 6.37 -10.71
CA GLN A 54 12.41 7.76 -10.39
C GLN A 54 12.06 7.99 -8.92
N LEU A 55 13.04 8.45 -8.15
CA LEU A 55 12.88 8.78 -6.75
C LEU A 55 13.03 10.29 -6.59
N PRO A 56 12.20 10.95 -5.76
CA PRO A 56 12.46 12.30 -5.32
C PRO A 56 13.83 12.36 -4.63
N ASP A 57 14.47 13.54 -4.66
CA ASP A 57 15.71 13.80 -3.93
C ASP A 57 15.63 13.27 -2.47
N ALA A 58 16.75 12.71 -2.01
CA ALA A 58 17.02 12.24 -0.65
C ALA A 58 16.47 10.86 -0.20
N PHE A 59 15.74 10.08 -1.01
CA PHE A 59 15.39 8.72 -0.60
C PHE A 59 16.65 7.84 -0.47
N PRO A 60 16.88 7.12 0.64
CA PRO A 60 18.17 6.49 0.94
C PRO A 60 18.31 5.11 0.25
N VAL A 61 18.09 5.07 -1.07
CA VAL A 61 18.39 3.89 -1.89
C VAL A 61 19.85 3.97 -2.33
N LYS A 62 20.59 2.87 -2.15
CA LYS A 62 22.03 2.78 -2.45
C LYS A 62 22.28 1.84 -3.62
N GLU A 63 23.43 1.99 -4.27
CA GLU A 63 23.91 0.96 -5.20
C GLU A 63 24.02 -0.40 -4.50
N LYS A 64 23.85 -1.47 -5.27
CA LYS A 64 23.80 -2.88 -4.84
C LYS A 64 22.61 -3.24 -3.95
N GLN A 65 21.74 -2.29 -3.60
CA GLN A 65 20.55 -2.52 -2.80
C GLN A 65 19.57 -3.45 -3.52
N LEU A 66 19.05 -4.44 -2.79
CA LEU A 66 18.13 -5.43 -3.34
C LEU A 66 16.74 -4.83 -3.54
N GLY A 67 16.12 -5.18 -4.67
CA GLY A 67 14.73 -4.84 -5.00
C GLY A 67 13.96 -6.07 -5.43
N VAL A 68 12.69 -6.15 -5.05
CA VAL A 68 11.74 -7.17 -5.50
C VAL A 68 10.69 -6.49 -6.37
N LEU A 69 10.53 -6.96 -7.61
CA LEU A 69 9.55 -6.40 -8.52
C LEU A 69 8.25 -7.18 -8.45
N ARG A 70 7.13 -6.48 -8.26
CA ARG A 70 5.78 -7.03 -8.26
C ARG A 70 4.89 -6.24 -9.20
N GLY A 71 3.99 -6.94 -9.89
CA GLY A 71 2.97 -6.23 -10.66
C GLY A 71 1.86 -5.63 -9.78
N VAL A 72 1.06 -4.77 -10.41
CA VAL A 72 -0.08 -4.08 -9.80
C VAL A 72 -1.39 -4.69 -10.30
N TYR A 73 -2.36 -4.85 -9.39
CA TYR A 73 -3.69 -5.36 -9.73
C TYR A 73 -4.38 -4.48 -10.76
N ASN A 74 -4.78 -5.00 -11.91
CA ASN A 74 -5.56 -4.25 -12.89
C ASN A 74 -6.94 -4.88 -13.04
N THR A 75 -6.96 -6.13 -13.47
CA THR A 75 -8.18 -6.91 -13.72
C THR A 75 -8.19 -8.22 -12.95
N SER A 76 -7.02 -8.76 -12.58
CA SER A 76 -6.91 -10.07 -11.96
C SER A 76 -5.82 -10.16 -10.90
N HIS A 77 -5.94 -11.15 -10.02
CA HIS A 77 -4.90 -11.45 -9.03
C HIS A 77 -3.57 -11.85 -9.66
N ALA A 78 -3.59 -12.44 -10.86
CA ALA A 78 -2.38 -12.81 -11.58
C ALA A 78 -1.51 -11.59 -11.89
N ASP A 79 -2.11 -10.41 -12.11
CA ASP A 79 -1.38 -9.17 -12.38
C ASP A 79 -0.40 -8.79 -11.25
N THR A 80 -0.66 -9.27 -10.02
CA THR A 80 0.10 -8.93 -8.82
C THR A 80 1.31 -9.84 -8.57
N ALA A 81 1.62 -10.75 -9.50
CA ALA A 81 2.70 -11.70 -9.32
C ALA A 81 4.06 -11.00 -9.16
N GLN A 82 4.98 -11.70 -8.51
CA GLN A 82 6.37 -11.28 -8.44
C GLN A 82 7.03 -11.54 -9.80
N LYS A 83 7.56 -10.48 -10.40
CA LYS A 83 8.16 -10.50 -11.75
C LYS A 83 9.68 -10.63 -11.74
N GLY A 84 10.26 -10.82 -10.55
CA GLY A 84 11.68 -11.03 -10.35
C GLY A 84 12.20 -10.27 -9.14
N TYR A 85 13.52 -10.34 -8.98
CA TYR A 85 14.25 -9.51 -8.02
C TYR A 85 15.62 -9.17 -8.58
N GLY A 86 16.26 -8.17 -8.01
CA GLY A 86 17.45 -7.56 -8.58
C GLY A 86 18.19 -6.66 -7.63
N ARG A 87 19.19 -5.97 -8.17
CA ARG A 87 19.97 -4.96 -7.44
C ARG A 87 19.96 -3.64 -8.19
N CYS A 88 20.03 -2.54 -7.45
CA CYS A 88 20.35 -1.24 -8.02
C CYS A 88 21.80 -1.27 -8.52
N HIS A 89 22.02 -1.03 -9.80
CA HIS A 89 23.37 -1.05 -10.42
C HIS A 89 23.91 0.32 -10.74
N LEU A 90 23.03 1.31 -10.94
CA LEU A 90 23.40 2.65 -11.33
C LEU A 90 22.41 3.64 -10.73
N ILE A 91 22.92 4.76 -10.24
CA ILE A 91 22.15 5.92 -9.81
C ILE A 91 22.64 7.12 -10.60
N LYS A 92 21.73 7.84 -11.26
CA LYS A 92 22.04 9.06 -12.04
C LYS A 92 21.00 10.14 -11.74
N GLY A 93 21.34 11.04 -10.83
CA GLY A 93 20.38 11.98 -10.25
C GLY A 93 19.22 11.21 -9.61
N ASP A 94 18.00 11.57 -9.98
CA ASP A 94 16.76 10.96 -9.47
C ASP A 94 16.44 9.59 -10.05
N PHE A 95 17.26 9.09 -10.98
CA PHE A 95 17.00 7.84 -11.69
C PHE A 95 17.85 6.69 -11.16
N TYR A 96 17.17 5.61 -10.75
CA TYR A 96 17.78 4.42 -10.18
C TYR A 96 17.48 3.23 -11.07
N TYR A 97 18.53 2.52 -11.47
CA TYR A 97 18.44 1.44 -12.45
C TYR A 97 18.66 0.09 -11.75
N PHE A 98 17.66 -0.77 -11.83
CA PHE A 98 17.69 -2.10 -11.22
C PHE A 98 17.74 -3.18 -12.30
N SER A 99 18.70 -4.09 -12.21
CA SER A 99 18.73 -5.29 -13.06
C SER A 99 17.88 -6.38 -12.41
N ILE A 100 16.73 -6.67 -13.01
CA ILE A 100 15.75 -7.63 -12.53
C ILE A 100 15.90 -8.95 -13.29
N GLY A 101 16.11 -10.04 -12.56
CA GLY A 101 16.15 -11.39 -13.10
C GLY A 101 15.32 -12.37 -12.27
N ASN A 102 15.51 -13.67 -12.54
CA ASN A 102 14.83 -14.77 -11.84
C ASN A 102 13.30 -14.63 -11.85
N ASN A 103 12.75 -14.28 -13.03
CA ASN A 103 11.33 -14.12 -13.22
C ASN A 103 10.62 -15.48 -13.33
N LYS A 104 10.28 -16.06 -12.18
CA LYS A 104 9.54 -17.33 -12.13
C LYS A 104 8.09 -17.24 -12.63
N SER A 105 7.55 -16.02 -12.72
CA SER A 105 6.16 -15.82 -13.17
C SER A 105 6.01 -15.87 -14.69
N GLY A 106 7.11 -15.77 -15.44
CA GLY A 106 7.09 -15.61 -16.90
C GLY A 106 6.53 -14.25 -17.39
N MET A 107 6.01 -13.41 -16.48
CA MET A 107 5.45 -12.10 -16.84
C MET A 107 6.51 -11.02 -16.74
N TRP A 108 6.78 -10.36 -17.85
CA TRP A 108 7.80 -9.33 -17.90
C TRP A 108 7.40 -8.07 -17.10
N PRO A 109 8.40 -7.33 -16.58
CA PRO A 109 8.23 -5.97 -16.08
C PRO A 109 7.43 -5.10 -17.04
N LYS A 110 6.55 -4.26 -16.51
CA LYS A 110 5.84 -3.21 -17.24
C LYS A 110 5.85 -1.91 -16.43
N GLN A 111 5.56 -0.80 -17.10
CA GLN A 111 5.43 0.50 -16.47
C GLN A 111 4.37 0.44 -15.36
N GLY A 112 4.65 1.08 -14.24
CA GLY A 112 3.78 1.12 -13.06
C GLY A 112 3.86 -0.12 -12.18
N ASP A 113 4.57 -1.19 -12.57
CA ASP A 113 4.92 -2.25 -11.62
C ASP A 113 5.71 -1.66 -10.44
N LEU A 114 5.61 -2.28 -9.28
CA LEU A 114 6.19 -1.76 -8.05
C LEU A 114 7.47 -2.49 -7.69
N LEU A 115 8.56 -1.73 -7.62
CA LEU A 115 9.84 -2.16 -7.07
C LEU A 115 9.86 -1.93 -5.56
N TYR A 116 9.82 -3.00 -4.79
CA TYR A 116 9.92 -2.97 -3.33
C TYR A 116 11.37 -3.09 -2.89
N THR A 117 11.84 -2.17 -2.05
CA THR A 117 13.18 -2.24 -1.46
C THR A 117 13.18 -1.78 0.00
N LEU A 118 14.13 -2.27 0.79
CA LEU A 118 14.31 -1.85 2.17
C LEU A 118 15.09 -0.53 2.20
N ILE A 119 14.46 0.51 2.76
CA ILE A 119 15.10 1.81 2.98
C ILE A 119 15.20 2.09 4.48
N ASP A 120 16.22 2.86 4.86
CA ASP A 120 16.29 3.42 6.20
C ASP A 120 15.17 4.46 6.32
N LYS A 121 14.43 4.51 7.44
CA LYS A 121 13.39 5.51 7.72
C LYS A 121 13.86 6.38 8.88
N PRO A 122 13.72 7.72 8.79
CA PRO A 122 13.92 8.61 9.93
C PRO A 122 13.12 8.16 11.15
N ALA A 123 13.64 8.41 12.35
CA ALA A 123 12.97 8.09 13.62
C ALA A 123 11.79 9.04 13.90
N ILE A 124 10.77 8.99 13.04
CA ILE A 124 9.55 9.79 13.10
C ILE A 124 8.33 8.90 13.35
N PHE A 125 7.18 9.53 13.61
CA PHE A 125 5.93 8.84 13.88
C PHE A 125 5.58 7.85 12.75
N THR A 126 5.15 6.64 13.15
CA THR A 126 4.81 5.55 12.23
C THR A 126 3.37 5.10 12.46
N GLY A 127 2.45 5.79 11.78
CA GLY A 127 1.02 5.50 11.77
C GLY A 127 0.58 4.53 10.67
N GLN A 128 -0.73 4.48 10.41
CA GLN A 128 -1.30 3.70 9.32
C GLN A 128 -0.97 4.33 7.96
N VAL A 129 -0.93 5.66 7.87
CA VAL A 129 -0.60 6.36 6.61
C VAL A 129 0.79 6.03 6.12
N VAL A 130 1.77 5.91 7.02
CA VAL A 130 3.13 5.47 6.66
C VAL A 130 3.12 4.08 6.02
N LYS A 131 2.27 3.16 6.52
CA LYS A 131 2.14 1.80 5.97
C LYS A 131 1.45 1.80 4.61
N LEU A 132 0.46 2.67 4.39
CA LEU A 132 -0.18 2.86 3.08
C LEU A 132 0.82 3.41 2.06
N ALA A 133 1.52 4.49 2.43
CA ALA A 133 2.53 5.15 1.61
C ALA A 133 3.66 4.19 1.21
N ALA A 134 4.09 3.33 2.14
CA ALA A 134 5.09 2.29 1.90
C ALA A 134 4.68 1.31 0.78
N HIS A 135 3.39 1.03 0.62
CA HIS A 135 2.84 0.19 -0.45
C HIS A 135 2.43 0.95 -1.71
N TYR A 136 2.68 2.26 -1.80
CA TYR A 136 2.17 3.07 -2.90
C TYR A 136 0.63 3.02 -2.99
N ILE A 137 -0.07 3.09 -1.86
CA ILE A 137 -1.54 3.12 -1.80
C ILE A 137 -1.98 4.56 -1.55
N GLU A 138 -2.21 5.34 -2.61
CA GLU A 138 -2.56 6.75 -2.50
C GLU A 138 -4.08 6.89 -2.29
N LEU A 139 -4.49 7.78 -1.38
CA LEU A 139 -5.88 8.04 -1.07
C LEU A 139 -6.22 9.48 -1.41
N ASP A 140 -7.23 9.65 -2.25
CA ASP A 140 -7.77 10.93 -2.66
C ASP A 140 -9.16 11.14 -2.06
N ASN A 141 -9.57 12.41 -1.94
CA ASN A 141 -10.95 12.77 -1.66
C ASN A 141 -11.81 12.62 -2.94
N VAL A 142 -13.12 12.86 -2.82
CA VAL A 142 -14.06 12.75 -3.95
C VAL A 142 -13.71 13.67 -5.14
N TYR A 143 -12.98 14.75 -4.87
CA TYR A 143 -12.52 15.76 -5.84
C TYR A 143 -11.12 15.50 -6.41
N ASP A 144 -10.60 14.28 -6.27
CA ASP A 144 -9.28 13.88 -6.81
C ASP A 144 -8.11 14.65 -6.18
N GLN A 145 -8.29 15.16 -4.95
CA GLN A 145 -7.23 15.80 -4.18
C GLN A 145 -6.60 14.79 -3.20
N PRO A 146 -5.27 14.67 -3.17
CA PRO A 146 -4.60 13.73 -2.29
C PRO A 146 -4.81 14.08 -0.82
N LEU A 147 -5.16 13.07 -0.01
CA LEU A 147 -5.32 13.23 1.43
C LEU A 147 -3.98 13.36 2.17
N TYR A 148 -2.88 12.95 1.54
CA TYR A 148 -1.54 13.09 2.08
C TYR A 148 -0.50 13.12 0.95
N ASP A 149 0.62 13.80 1.20
CA ASP A 149 1.79 13.76 0.31
C ASP A 149 2.73 12.62 0.74
N ARG A 150 3.00 11.71 -0.19
CA ARG A 150 3.77 10.49 0.08
C ARG A 150 5.23 10.77 0.46
N VAL A 151 5.83 11.84 -0.09
CA VAL A 151 7.19 12.24 0.23
C VAL A 151 7.24 12.84 1.64
N GLY A 152 6.30 13.72 1.97
CA GLY A 152 6.10 14.26 3.31
C GLY A 152 5.85 13.19 4.38
N VAL A 153 5.06 12.15 4.05
CA VAL A 153 4.84 10.99 4.94
C VAL A 153 6.15 10.27 5.30
N TYR A 154 7.11 10.25 4.38
CA TYR A 154 8.37 9.59 4.64
C TYR A 154 9.28 10.40 5.58
N TYR A 155 9.39 11.73 5.37
CA TYR A 155 10.35 12.59 6.07
C TYR A 155 9.84 13.28 7.34
N GLN A 156 8.59 13.71 7.37
CA GLN A 156 8.10 14.69 8.36
C GLN A 156 6.73 14.36 8.95
N TRP A 157 6.27 13.11 8.79
CA TRP A 157 4.98 12.69 9.33
C TRP A 157 4.95 12.71 10.86
N ALA A 158 4.00 13.44 11.40
CA ALA A 158 3.72 13.49 12.83
C ALA A 158 2.35 12.86 13.15
N GLU A 159 2.12 12.58 14.44
CA GLU A 159 0.84 12.09 14.94
C GLU A 159 -0.31 13.08 14.63
N SER A 160 -0.04 14.39 14.65
CA SER A 160 -1.00 15.42 14.26
C SER A 160 -1.41 15.35 12.79
N ASP A 161 -0.49 14.92 11.91
CA ASP A 161 -0.77 14.77 10.48
C ASP A 161 -1.63 13.54 10.22
N GLU A 162 -1.31 12.43 10.89
CA GLU A 162 -2.13 11.22 10.89
C GLU A 162 -3.56 11.52 11.32
N LYS A 163 -3.72 12.23 12.45
CA LYS A 163 -5.04 12.62 12.96
C LYS A 163 -5.78 13.51 11.94
N ARG A 164 -5.10 14.51 11.37
CA ARG A 164 -5.70 15.42 10.39
C ARG A 164 -6.14 14.69 9.12
N MET A 165 -5.31 13.75 8.64
CA MET A 165 -5.66 12.90 7.50
C MET A 165 -6.92 12.07 7.80
N ILE A 166 -6.97 11.41 8.96
CA ILE A 166 -8.15 10.63 9.38
C ILE A 166 -9.40 11.51 9.50
N ASP A 167 -9.28 12.71 10.07
CA ASP A 167 -10.40 13.65 10.16
C ASP A 167 -10.90 14.07 8.76
N SER A 168 -9.98 14.36 7.83
CA SER A 168 -10.30 14.65 6.42
C SER A 168 -10.98 13.47 5.72
N ALA A 169 -10.49 12.25 5.94
CA ALA A 169 -11.10 11.02 5.45
C ALA A 169 -12.54 10.83 5.95
N VAL A 170 -12.77 11.02 7.26
CA VAL A 170 -14.12 10.97 7.85
C VAL A 170 -15.03 12.00 7.20
N ASN A 171 -14.55 13.24 7.02
CA ASN A 171 -15.34 14.30 6.42
C ASN A 171 -15.70 14.00 4.96
N ASP A 172 -14.77 13.49 4.15
CA ASP A 172 -15.04 13.06 2.77
C ASP A 172 -16.09 11.95 2.71
N ILE A 173 -15.94 10.91 3.54
CA ILE A 173 -16.90 9.80 3.62
C ILE A 173 -18.30 10.30 3.99
N LYS A 174 -18.40 11.18 4.99
CA LYS A 174 -19.69 11.78 5.40
C LYS A 174 -20.30 12.63 4.30
N PHE A 175 -19.48 13.46 3.67
CA PHE A 175 -19.88 14.32 2.56
C PHE A 175 -20.46 13.47 1.41
N THR A 176 -19.73 12.44 0.97
CA THR A 176 -20.15 11.55 -0.10
C THR A 176 -21.45 10.80 0.26
N GLY A 177 -21.57 10.32 1.51
CA GLY A 177 -22.79 9.69 2.00
C GLY A 177 -24.01 10.63 1.95
N ASN A 178 -23.85 11.86 2.43
CA ASN A 178 -24.91 12.89 2.38
C ASN A 178 -25.30 13.23 0.93
N TYR A 179 -24.31 13.46 0.07
CA TYR A 179 -24.53 13.83 -1.33
C TYR A 179 -25.34 12.77 -2.07
N PHE A 180 -24.93 11.49 -1.99
CA PHE A 180 -25.66 10.42 -2.68
C PHE A 180 -27.01 10.13 -2.04
N LEU A 181 -27.18 10.32 -0.73
CA LEU A 181 -28.50 10.14 -0.12
C LEU A 181 -29.50 11.17 -0.65
N ALA A 182 -29.07 12.42 -0.85
CA ALA A 182 -29.92 13.48 -1.37
C ALA A 182 -30.19 13.35 -2.88
N ASN A 183 -29.16 12.98 -3.67
CA ASN A 183 -29.24 13.02 -5.14
C ASN A 183 -29.53 11.66 -5.78
N ASN A 184 -29.20 10.56 -5.12
CA ASN A 184 -29.45 9.20 -5.60
C ASN A 184 -29.75 8.22 -4.44
N PRO A 185 -30.90 8.40 -3.75
CA PRO A 185 -31.25 7.60 -2.56
C PRO A 185 -31.36 6.10 -2.85
N SER A 186 -31.51 5.70 -4.12
CA SER A 186 -31.52 4.30 -4.53
C SER A 186 -30.18 3.59 -4.25
N MET A 187 -29.08 4.33 -4.10
CA MET A 187 -27.79 3.76 -3.69
C MET A 187 -27.73 3.38 -2.21
N ASN A 188 -28.70 3.82 -1.40
CA ASN A 188 -28.75 3.55 0.04
C ASN A 188 -29.31 2.15 0.35
N GLN A 189 -28.61 1.15 -0.17
CA GLN A 189 -28.96 -0.26 -0.06
C GLN A 189 -28.62 -0.84 1.31
N LEU A 190 -29.33 -1.92 1.68
CA LEU A 190 -29.02 -2.69 2.88
C LEU A 190 -27.72 -3.48 2.68
N ILE A 191 -26.89 -3.50 3.72
CA ILE A 191 -25.74 -4.39 3.80
C ILE A 191 -26.25 -5.78 4.20
N ASP A 192 -25.89 -6.82 3.45
CA ASP A 192 -26.43 -8.18 3.61
C ASP A 192 -25.58 -9.09 4.50
N LYS A 193 -24.33 -8.70 4.78
CA LYS A 193 -23.33 -9.51 5.48
C LYS A 193 -22.47 -8.71 6.46
N GLY A 194 -21.75 -9.43 7.32
CA GLY A 194 -20.74 -8.87 8.22
C GLY A 194 -21.28 -8.00 9.36
N LEU A 195 -20.41 -7.15 9.91
CA LEU A 195 -20.64 -6.39 11.15
C LEU A 195 -21.85 -5.43 11.05
N TYR A 196 -22.09 -4.91 9.86
CA TYR A 196 -23.10 -3.88 9.60
C TYR A 196 -24.36 -4.43 8.91
N LYS A 197 -24.56 -5.75 8.93
CA LYS A 197 -25.73 -6.39 8.33
C LYS A 197 -27.04 -5.74 8.78
N GLY A 198 -27.94 -5.48 7.82
CA GLY A 198 -29.25 -4.86 8.04
C GLY A 198 -29.22 -3.33 8.15
N GLN A 199 -28.05 -2.71 8.11
CA GLN A 199 -27.93 -1.25 8.06
C GLN A 199 -27.82 -0.78 6.62
N LYS A 200 -28.18 0.49 6.36
CA LYS A 200 -28.06 1.08 5.03
C LYS A 200 -26.71 1.76 4.83
N VAL A 201 -26.08 1.54 3.68
CA VAL A 201 -24.69 1.94 3.41
C VAL A 201 -24.44 3.46 3.53
N LEU A 202 -25.30 4.31 2.94
CA LEU A 202 -25.08 5.76 2.98
C LEU A 202 -25.35 6.34 4.38
N ASN A 203 -26.32 5.77 5.11
CA ASN A 203 -26.57 6.16 6.50
C ASN A 203 -25.34 5.90 7.38
N LEU A 204 -24.65 4.78 7.17
CA LEU A 204 -23.41 4.46 7.85
C LEU A 204 -22.27 5.39 7.47
N MET A 205 -22.14 5.74 6.20
CA MET A 205 -21.13 6.71 5.74
C MET A 205 -21.34 8.08 6.39
N MET A 206 -22.59 8.57 6.48
CA MET A 206 -22.91 9.83 7.16
C MET A 206 -22.57 9.83 8.66
N GLN A 207 -22.58 8.65 9.28
CA GLN A 207 -22.24 8.45 10.69
C GLN A 207 -20.81 7.98 10.91
N CYS A 208 -19.96 8.05 9.86
CA CYS A 208 -18.59 7.56 9.90
C CYS A 208 -17.79 8.15 11.09
N LYS A 209 -17.00 7.29 11.73
CA LYS A 209 -16.12 7.62 12.85
C LYS A 209 -14.68 7.32 12.49
N ALA A 210 -13.75 8.02 13.16
CA ALA A 210 -12.32 7.79 13.02
C ALA A 210 -11.91 6.32 13.27
N SER A 211 -12.58 5.61 14.17
CA SER A 211 -12.34 4.19 14.41
C SER A 211 -12.61 3.32 13.17
N GLN A 212 -13.68 3.61 12.44
CA GLN A 212 -14.04 2.87 11.22
C GLN A 212 -13.06 3.15 10.09
N VAL A 213 -12.57 4.39 9.96
CA VAL A 213 -11.49 4.72 9.03
C VAL A 213 -10.21 3.97 9.40
N ASN A 214 -9.87 3.88 10.69
CA ASN A 214 -8.72 3.11 11.14
C ASN A 214 -8.84 1.61 10.86
N ASP A 215 -10.02 1.02 11.08
CA ASP A 215 -10.28 -0.39 10.76
C ASP A 215 -10.18 -0.65 9.25
N PHE A 216 -10.73 0.27 8.46
CA PHE A 216 -10.64 0.23 7.00
C PHE A 216 -9.20 0.34 6.50
N MET A 217 -8.42 1.29 7.02
CA MET A 217 -7.01 1.43 6.67
C MET A 217 -6.23 0.15 7.02
N SER A 218 -6.50 -0.45 8.18
CA SER A 218 -5.90 -1.73 8.57
C SER A 218 -6.25 -2.85 7.58
N TYR A 219 -7.51 -2.89 7.13
CA TYR A 219 -7.97 -3.85 6.13
C TYR A 219 -7.23 -3.75 4.80
N ILE A 220 -7.04 -2.53 4.27
CA ILE A 220 -6.35 -2.32 2.98
C ILE A 220 -4.83 -2.51 3.11
N ILE A 221 -4.22 -2.13 4.25
CA ILE A 221 -2.80 -2.41 4.56
C ILE A 221 -2.53 -3.91 4.57
N ALA A 222 -3.46 -4.72 5.09
CA ALA A 222 -3.32 -6.16 5.11
C ALA A 222 -3.48 -6.81 3.71
N ARG A 223 -3.96 -6.06 2.70
CA ARG A 223 -4.23 -6.55 1.34
C ARG A 223 -3.57 -5.68 0.27
N PRO A 224 -2.26 -5.41 0.36
CA PRO A 224 -1.59 -4.49 -0.55
C PRO A 224 -1.66 -4.99 -2.00
N ARG A 225 -1.81 -6.30 -2.23
CA ARG A 225 -2.01 -6.86 -3.57
C ARG A 225 -3.18 -6.23 -4.32
N LEU A 226 -4.26 -5.84 -3.63
CA LEU A 226 -5.46 -5.28 -4.25
C LEU A 226 -5.39 -3.76 -4.42
N TYR A 227 -4.64 -3.07 -3.56
CA TYR A 227 -4.69 -1.61 -3.43
C TYR A 227 -3.41 -0.89 -3.87
N ALA A 228 -2.26 -1.55 -3.88
CA ALA A 228 -0.97 -0.94 -4.17
C ALA A 228 -0.86 -0.47 -5.63
N GLY A 229 -0.12 0.63 -5.84
CA GLY A 229 0.21 1.16 -7.16
C GLY A 229 -0.89 2.00 -7.80
N LYS A 230 -1.86 2.45 -7.00
CA LYS A 230 -3.03 3.19 -7.47
C LYS A 230 -3.42 4.31 -6.51
N LYS A 231 -4.14 5.27 -7.09
CA LYS A 231 -4.91 6.29 -6.37
C LYS A 231 -6.34 5.81 -6.21
N TRP A 232 -6.89 5.98 -5.01
CA TRP A 232 -8.25 5.58 -4.70
C TRP A 232 -9.02 6.71 -4.04
N LYS A 233 -10.24 6.96 -4.50
CA LYS A 233 -11.18 7.82 -3.79
C LYS A 233 -11.62 7.12 -2.51
N ILE A 234 -11.22 7.64 -1.36
CA ILE A 234 -11.41 6.96 -0.08
C ILE A 234 -12.86 6.59 0.18
N SER A 235 -13.79 7.50 -0.13
CA SER A 235 -15.21 7.29 0.12
C SER A 235 -15.82 6.19 -0.74
N GLU A 236 -15.31 5.98 -1.97
CA GLU A 236 -15.75 4.89 -2.85
C GLU A 236 -15.30 3.53 -2.30
N ILE A 237 -14.01 3.37 -2.02
CA ILE A 237 -13.48 2.10 -1.52
C ILE A 237 -13.93 1.79 -0.09
N PHE A 238 -14.24 2.82 0.70
CA PHE A 238 -14.87 2.65 2.01
C PHE A 238 -16.32 2.14 1.89
N ALA A 239 -17.10 2.68 0.95
CA ALA A 239 -18.45 2.18 0.68
C ALA A 239 -18.43 0.72 0.20
N THR A 240 -17.51 0.37 -0.70
CA THR A 240 -17.29 -1.03 -1.10
C THR A 240 -16.94 -1.90 0.10
N TRP A 241 -16.03 -1.46 0.97
CA TRP A 241 -15.69 -2.21 2.18
C TRP A 241 -16.88 -2.43 3.10
N LEU A 242 -17.76 -1.43 3.28
CA LEU A 242 -19.00 -1.58 4.05
C LEU A 242 -19.94 -2.62 3.42
N VAL A 243 -20.17 -2.54 2.11
CA VAL A 243 -21.02 -3.49 1.37
C VAL A 243 -20.45 -4.90 1.42
N GLU A 244 -19.12 -5.04 1.42
CA GLU A 244 -18.44 -6.31 1.61
C GLU A 244 -18.48 -6.84 3.06
N GLY A 245 -19.22 -6.17 3.95
CA GLY A 245 -19.45 -6.59 5.33
C GLY A 245 -18.42 -6.07 6.33
N ALA A 246 -17.64 -5.06 5.93
CA ALA A 246 -16.56 -4.47 6.72
C ALA A 246 -15.60 -5.53 7.32
N PRO A 247 -15.01 -6.41 6.49
CA PRO A 247 -14.11 -7.46 6.96
C PRO A 247 -12.96 -6.87 7.78
N ALA A 248 -12.70 -7.49 8.94
CA ALA A 248 -11.60 -7.13 9.82
C ALA A 248 -10.31 -7.89 9.47
N VAL A 249 -9.17 -7.38 9.93
CA VAL A 249 -7.91 -8.12 9.93
C VAL A 249 -7.89 -9.02 11.15
N ILE A 250 -7.64 -10.32 10.97
CA ILE A 250 -7.39 -11.25 12.09
C ILE A 250 -6.04 -10.85 12.69
N LYS A 251 -6.05 -10.46 13.96
CA LYS A 251 -4.86 -10.05 14.72
C LYS A 251 -4.18 -11.25 15.37
#